data_AF-A0A3C0GFT5-F1
#
_entry.id   AF-A0A3C0GFT5-F1
#
_cell.length_a   1.000
_cell.length_b   1.000
_cell.length_c   1.000
_cell.angle_alpha   90.00
_cell.angle_beta   90.00
_cell.angle_gamma   90.00
#
_symmetry.space_group_name_H-M   'P 1'
#
loop_
_entity.id
_entity.type
_entity.pdbx_description
1 polymer ?
#
loop_
_entity_poly.entity_id
_entity_poly.type
_entity_poly.pdbx_seq_one_letter_code
_entity_poly.pdbx_strand_id
1 'polypeptide(L)'
;SPTSPAFIICGRDRPRSTASGYGGKGHTQSSCIDLVAGMGGYKPKQVDSNENPVYTDPDMFMDAARVYISQKTDVDENFAIGKKETYFRSKAKSAVAMKAEHVRIIGRESLKLVTYTDRMNSQGGEIRSWSGIELMANNDEDGLQPIPRGDNLALGLRKLSVNVEKLAKILSGFIEYQGVYNEQVAEHTHIAPFFAKPTLPDPNIIKAGLQQSTNAFSKSQMSILKILTNLACFRHNFLVESGKSYINSRYNKVN
;
A
#
# COMPACT_ATOMS: atom_id res chain seq x y z
N SER A 1 29.79 1.90 40.35
CA SER A 1 29.29 0.62 39.80
C SER A 1 30.30 0.13 38.78
N PRO A 2 30.80 -1.11 38.84
CA PRO A 2 31.86 -1.56 37.95
C PRO A 2 31.34 -1.55 36.51
N THR A 3 31.84 -0.57 35.73
CA THR A 3 31.69 -0.35 34.28
C THR A 3 30.37 -0.79 33.65
N SER A 4 29.31 -0.01 33.85
CA SER A 4 28.10 -0.12 33.02
C SER A 4 28.45 0.19 31.55
N PRO A 5 28.19 -0.70 30.58
CA PRO A 5 28.52 -0.50 29.16
C PRO A 5 27.50 0.42 28.47
N ALA A 6 27.22 1.58 29.09
CA ALA A 6 26.32 2.61 28.58
C ALA A 6 27.13 3.86 28.25
N PHE A 7 27.01 4.35 27.01
CA PHE A 7 27.83 5.44 26.50
C PHE A 7 26.99 6.43 25.69
N ILE A 8 27.36 7.70 25.83
CA ILE A 8 26.93 8.79 24.94
C ILE A 8 28.17 9.20 24.14
N ILE A 9 28.19 8.87 22.86
CA ILE A 9 29.33 9.15 21.99
C ILE A 9 28.97 10.37 21.14
N CYS A 10 29.64 11.48 21.41
CA CYS A 10 29.56 12.69 20.60
C CYS A 10 30.81 12.80 19.73
N GLY A 11 30.65 13.10 18.44
CA GLY A 11 31.81 13.27 17.56
C GLY A 11 31.41 13.37 16.10
N ARG A 12 32.27 12.83 15.22
CA ARG A 12 31.95 12.68 13.80
C ARG A 12 31.32 11.32 13.54
N ASP A 13 30.57 11.21 12.44
CA ASP A 13 29.94 9.98 11.95
C ASP A 13 30.95 8.84 11.84
N ARG A 14 30.85 7.86 12.75
CA ARG A 14 31.75 6.69 12.84
C ARG A 14 30.97 5.42 13.20
N PRO A 15 30.29 4.77 12.24
CA PRO A 15 29.39 3.67 12.53
C PRO A 15 30.07 2.38 13.01
N ARG A 16 31.39 2.21 12.81
CA ARG A 16 32.10 0.96 13.17
C ARG A 16 33.47 1.14 13.81
N SER A 17 34.28 2.07 13.31
CA SER A 17 35.63 2.36 13.79
C SER A 17 35.96 3.83 13.58
N THR A 18 37.05 4.32 14.16
CA THR A 18 37.52 5.71 13.99
C THR A 18 37.73 6.12 12.53
N ALA A 19 38.06 5.17 11.64
CA ALA A 19 38.23 5.39 10.20
C ALA A 19 36.94 5.15 9.38
N SER A 20 35.86 4.69 10.00
CA SER A 20 34.59 4.40 9.32
C SER A 20 33.69 5.63 9.17
N GLY A 21 32.68 5.53 8.31
CA GLY A 21 31.68 6.58 8.11
C GLY A 21 32.22 7.82 7.40
N TYR A 22 31.42 8.87 7.39
CA TYR A 22 31.82 10.15 6.81
C TYR A 22 32.83 10.92 7.68
N GLY A 23 32.83 10.67 8.99
CA GLY A 23 33.79 11.22 9.92
C GLY A 23 35.21 10.70 9.66
N GLY A 24 35.35 9.39 9.50
CA GLY A 24 36.63 8.74 9.18
C GLY A 24 37.16 9.06 7.78
N LYS A 25 36.27 9.30 6.81
CA LYS A 25 36.62 9.79 5.47
C LYS A 25 37.05 11.25 5.42
N GLY A 26 37.00 11.98 6.54
CA GLY A 26 37.41 13.38 6.62
C GLY A 26 36.38 14.38 6.08
N HIS A 27 35.13 13.97 5.87
CA HIS A 27 34.09 14.88 5.38
C HIS A 27 33.69 15.90 6.47
N THR A 28 33.45 17.14 6.04
CA THR A 28 32.87 18.20 6.88
C THR A 28 31.37 17.97 7.10
N GLN A 29 30.79 18.62 8.12
CA GLN A 29 29.35 18.52 8.46
C GLN A 29 28.87 17.09 8.71
N SER A 30 29.70 16.31 9.41
CA SER A 30 29.47 14.90 9.73
C SER A 30 29.26 14.69 11.22
N SER A 31 28.66 15.66 11.93
CA SER A 31 28.44 15.55 13.37
C SER A 31 27.46 14.41 13.71
N CYS A 32 27.76 13.67 14.78
CA CYS A 32 27.00 12.50 15.21
C CYS A 32 26.89 12.46 16.74
N ILE A 33 25.71 12.04 17.21
CA ILE A 33 25.43 11.65 18.59
C ILE A 33 24.92 10.21 18.56
N ASP A 34 25.55 9.37 19.35
CA ASP A 34 25.22 7.95 19.43
C ASP A 34 24.99 7.54 20.89
N LEU A 35 23.75 7.12 21.18
CA LEU A 35 23.33 6.66 22.49
C LEU A 35 23.30 5.14 22.48
N VAL A 36 24.22 4.51 23.22
CA VAL A 36 24.37 3.05 23.25
C VAL A 36 24.26 2.52 24.66
N ALA A 37 23.45 1.48 24.84
CA ALA A 37 23.41 0.66 26.04
C ALA A 37 23.71 -0.79 25.68
N GLY A 38 24.70 -1.40 26.33
CA GLY A 38 25.14 -2.76 26.04
C GLY A 38 26.08 -2.84 24.84
N MET A 39 27.14 -2.03 24.84
CA MET A 39 28.19 -2.09 23.83
C MET A 39 28.84 -3.48 23.78
N GLY A 40 28.95 -4.07 22.58
CA GLY A 40 29.42 -5.45 22.39
C GLY A 40 28.34 -6.54 22.59
N GLY A 41 27.12 -6.16 22.97
CA GLY A 41 25.93 -7.01 23.02
C GLY A 41 26.12 -8.31 23.81
N TYR A 42 25.90 -9.45 23.14
CA TYR A 42 26.01 -10.79 23.73
C TYR A 42 27.46 -11.29 23.89
N LYS A 43 28.46 -10.54 23.43
CA LYS A 43 29.89 -10.82 23.62
C LYS A 43 30.58 -9.71 24.41
N PRO A 44 30.10 -9.33 25.61
CA PRO A 44 30.77 -8.30 26.39
C PRO A 44 32.13 -8.85 26.87
N LYS A 45 33.21 -8.15 26.52
CA LYS A 45 34.55 -8.42 27.04
C LYS A 45 35.05 -7.21 27.79
N GLN A 46 35.35 -7.40 29.08
CA GLN A 46 35.89 -6.35 29.93
C GLN A 46 37.43 -6.34 29.91
N VAL A 47 38.02 -7.54 29.86
CA VAL A 47 39.45 -7.75 29.80
C VAL A 47 39.81 -8.72 28.68
N ASP A 48 41.00 -8.55 28.10
CA ASP A 48 41.55 -9.48 27.12
C ASP A 48 42.17 -10.68 27.85
N SER A 49 42.64 -11.69 27.11
CA SER A 49 43.35 -12.86 27.66
C SER A 49 44.59 -12.51 28.51
N ASN A 50 45.06 -11.27 28.41
CA ASN A 50 46.21 -10.71 29.15
C ASN A 50 45.79 -9.72 30.26
N GLU A 51 44.54 -9.75 30.73
CA GLU A 51 43.98 -8.89 31.79
C GLU A 51 43.96 -7.37 31.50
N ASN A 52 44.28 -6.97 30.27
CA ASN A 52 44.19 -5.57 29.85
C ASN A 52 42.74 -5.16 29.57
N PRO A 53 42.32 -3.92 29.92
CA PRO A 53 40.97 -3.43 29.62
C PRO A 53 40.74 -3.38 28.11
N VAL A 54 39.66 -4.02 27.64
CA VAL A 54 39.30 -4.07 26.22
C VAL A 54 38.47 -2.84 25.87
N TYR A 55 39.00 -2.00 24.98
CA TYR A 55 38.23 -0.95 24.35
C TYR A 55 37.47 -1.53 23.16
N THR A 56 36.16 -1.46 23.20
CA THR A 56 35.29 -1.92 22.11
C THR A 56 34.85 -0.71 21.30
N ASP A 57 35.04 -0.76 19.98
CA ASP A 57 34.46 0.23 19.09
C ASP A 57 32.95 0.00 18.92
N PRO A 58 32.17 1.04 18.60
CA PRO A 58 30.73 0.88 18.35
C PRO A 58 30.49 -0.04 17.16
N ASP A 59 29.56 -0.99 17.26
CA ASP A 59 29.18 -1.86 16.15
C ASP A 59 27.65 -1.94 16.03
N MET A 60 27.14 -1.37 14.94
CA MET A 60 25.70 -1.32 14.62
C MET A 60 25.03 -2.70 14.64
N PHE A 61 25.78 -3.77 14.38
CA PHE A 61 25.23 -5.13 14.33
C PHE A 61 25.21 -5.80 15.69
N MET A 62 26.27 -5.62 16.47
CA MET A 62 26.50 -6.35 17.73
C MET A 62 25.90 -5.66 18.94
N ASP A 63 25.81 -4.33 18.95
CA ASP A 63 25.30 -3.57 20.10
C ASP A 63 23.81 -3.89 20.39
N ALA A 64 23.48 -3.99 21.68
CA ALA A 64 22.16 -4.44 22.13
C ALA A 64 21.04 -3.41 21.89
N ALA A 65 21.23 -2.16 22.35
CA ALA A 65 20.26 -1.08 22.18
C ALA A 65 20.94 0.24 21.81
N ARG A 66 20.40 0.91 20.79
CA ARG A 66 21.02 2.08 20.16
C ARG A 66 19.99 3.08 19.65
N VAL A 67 20.29 4.37 19.86
CA VAL A 67 19.71 5.49 19.10
C VAL A 67 20.87 6.24 18.42
N TYR A 68 20.95 6.11 17.10
CA TYR A 68 21.99 6.71 16.28
C TYR A 68 21.47 7.96 15.58
N ILE A 69 22.10 9.11 15.82
CA ILE A 69 21.75 10.39 15.23
C ILE A 69 22.96 10.91 14.48
N SER A 70 22.84 11.11 13.17
CA SER A 70 23.95 11.64 12.36
C SER A 70 23.46 12.68 11.36
N GLN A 71 24.23 13.76 11.21
CA GLN A 71 23.96 14.81 10.22
C GLN A 71 24.18 14.31 8.78
N LYS A 72 25.09 13.35 8.60
CA LYS A 72 25.50 12.81 7.30
C LYS A 72 25.96 11.37 7.47
N THR A 73 25.11 10.43 7.07
CA THR A 73 25.37 9.01 7.17
C THR A 73 24.70 8.22 6.06
N ASP A 74 25.14 6.99 5.86
CA ASP A 74 24.47 6.02 5.00
C ASP A 74 23.75 4.98 5.88
N VAL A 75 22.59 5.38 6.41
CA VAL A 75 21.89 4.63 7.48
C VAL A 75 21.48 3.22 7.04
N ASP A 76 20.99 3.06 5.82
CA ASP A 76 20.53 1.77 5.32
C ASP A 76 21.68 0.77 5.18
N GLU A 77 22.87 1.23 4.80
CA GLU A 77 24.05 0.34 4.74
C GLU A 77 24.58 0.02 6.14
N ASN A 78 24.58 1.00 7.04
CA ASN A 78 25.07 0.83 8.41
C ASN A 78 24.23 -0.19 9.21
N PHE A 79 22.92 -0.23 8.99
CA PHE A 79 22.00 -1.14 9.66
C PHE A 79 21.58 -2.36 8.82
N ALA A 80 22.12 -2.49 7.60
CA ALA A 80 21.72 -3.50 6.61
C ALA A 80 20.21 -3.56 6.37
N ILE A 81 19.56 -2.39 6.26
CA ILE A 81 18.14 -2.26 5.96
C ILE A 81 17.95 -2.38 4.44
N GLY A 82 17.01 -3.24 4.04
CA GLY A 82 16.65 -3.45 2.64
C GLY A 82 17.73 -4.13 1.80
N LYS A 83 17.50 -4.17 0.49
CA LYS A 83 18.47 -4.65 -0.49
C LYS A 83 19.36 -3.51 -0.96
N LYS A 84 20.56 -3.84 -1.43
CA LYS A 84 21.56 -2.83 -1.85
C LYS A 84 21.12 -1.92 -3.01
N GLU A 85 20.12 -2.31 -3.79
CA GLU A 85 19.77 -1.72 -5.11
C GLU A 85 18.41 -0.99 -5.16
N THR A 86 17.86 -0.56 -4.02
CA THR A 86 16.53 0.08 -4.00
C THR A 86 16.61 1.59 -4.21
N TYR A 87 15.60 2.16 -4.88
CA TYR A 87 15.56 3.56 -5.34
C TYR A 87 15.60 4.63 -4.23
N PHE A 88 15.32 4.28 -2.97
CA PHE A 88 15.19 5.23 -1.86
C PHE A 88 16.27 5.10 -0.78
N ARG A 89 17.51 4.78 -1.17
CA ARG A 89 18.62 4.70 -0.19
C ARG A 89 18.99 6.09 0.35
N SER A 90 19.07 6.20 1.67
CA SER A 90 19.56 7.39 2.35
C SER A 90 21.09 7.41 2.32
N LYS A 91 21.67 7.96 1.24
CA LYS A 91 23.11 8.21 1.12
C LYS A 91 23.46 9.65 1.45
N ALA A 92 24.46 9.84 2.31
CA ALA A 92 24.99 11.14 2.70
C ALA A 92 23.90 12.10 3.25
N LYS A 93 22.86 11.59 3.91
CA LYS A 93 21.76 12.41 4.47
C LYS A 93 21.77 12.37 5.99
N SER A 94 21.04 13.30 6.61
CA SER A 94 20.77 13.22 8.04
C SER A 94 19.81 12.08 8.32
N ALA A 95 20.13 11.25 9.31
CA ALA A 95 19.28 10.14 9.70
C ALA A 95 19.28 9.95 11.21
N VAL A 96 18.14 9.45 11.70
CA VAL A 96 17.99 8.93 13.06
C VAL A 96 17.55 7.47 12.92
N ALA A 97 18.32 6.55 13.51
CA ALA A 97 18.00 5.13 13.53
C ALA A 97 17.90 4.63 14.96
N MET A 98 16.90 3.78 15.21
CA MET A 98 16.68 3.13 16.50
C MET A 98 16.76 1.62 16.30
N LYS A 99 17.57 0.94 17.11
CA LYS A 99 17.71 -0.51 17.10
C LYS A 99 17.70 -1.04 18.52
N ALA A 100 16.86 -2.05 18.76
CA ALA A 100 16.82 -2.87 19.96
C ALA A 100 16.00 -4.14 19.65
N GLU A 101 16.01 -5.13 20.53
CA GLU A 101 15.13 -6.31 20.42
C GLU A 101 13.65 -5.91 20.50
N HIS A 102 13.32 -4.93 21.34
CA HIS A 102 11.99 -4.39 21.51
C HIS A 102 12.02 -2.85 21.47
N VAL A 103 11.42 -2.27 20.44
CA VAL A 103 11.24 -0.81 20.32
C VAL A 103 9.75 -0.51 20.49
N ARG A 104 9.42 0.32 21.49
CA ARG A 104 8.05 0.78 21.74
C ARG A 104 8.03 2.30 21.66
N ILE A 105 7.16 2.84 20.80
CA ILE A 105 6.89 4.28 20.70
C ILE A 105 5.52 4.52 21.34
N ILE A 106 5.49 5.20 22.49
CA ILE A 106 4.28 5.37 23.31
C ILE A 106 3.90 6.84 23.37
N GLY A 107 2.76 7.21 22.79
CA GLY A 107 2.11 8.50 22.96
C GLY A 107 0.88 8.36 23.84
N ARG A 108 0.73 9.23 24.86
CA ARG A 108 -0.46 9.19 25.74
C ARG A 108 -1.72 9.80 25.12
N GLU A 109 -1.56 10.66 24.13
CA GLU A 109 -2.67 11.35 23.47
C GLU A 109 -2.68 11.12 21.95
N SER A 110 -1.55 11.39 21.29
CA SER A 110 -1.44 11.17 19.84
C SER A 110 -0.01 10.85 19.43
N LEU A 111 0.10 10.14 18.30
CA LEU A 111 1.35 9.88 17.59
C LEU A 111 1.11 10.20 16.12
N LYS A 112 1.95 11.04 15.52
CA LYS A 112 1.87 11.41 14.10
C LYS A 112 3.19 11.11 13.43
N LEU A 113 3.14 10.36 12.33
CA LEU A 113 4.25 10.12 11.42
C LEU A 113 3.98 10.92 10.15
N VAL A 114 4.84 11.89 9.85
CA VAL A 114 4.64 12.83 8.74
C VAL A 114 5.92 12.86 7.92
N THR A 115 5.79 12.72 6.60
CA THR A 115 6.89 12.90 5.66
C THR A 115 6.67 14.20 4.85
N TYR A 116 7.76 14.76 4.33
CA TYR A 116 7.75 15.92 3.43
C TYR A 116 7.15 17.21 4.03
N THR A 117 7.72 17.70 5.14
CA THR A 117 7.38 19.02 5.73
C THR A 117 8.17 20.16 5.09
N ASP A 118 9.47 19.94 4.88
CA ASP A 118 10.42 20.92 4.38
C ASP A 118 10.91 20.57 2.98
N ARG A 119 11.25 21.58 2.18
CA ARG A 119 11.73 21.42 0.80
C ARG A 119 13.24 21.18 0.71
N MET A 120 13.98 21.51 1.77
CA MET A 120 15.44 21.46 1.80
C MET A 120 15.91 20.32 2.71
N ASN A 121 16.93 19.58 2.27
CA ASN A 121 17.58 18.56 3.08
C ASN A 121 18.65 19.18 4.00
N SER A 122 19.26 18.34 4.85
CA SER A 122 20.31 18.75 5.81
C SER A 122 21.59 19.31 5.18
N GLN A 123 21.77 19.16 3.87
CA GLN A 123 22.91 19.67 3.11
C GLN A 123 22.57 20.92 2.28
N GLY A 124 21.37 21.47 2.43
CA GLY A 124 20.92 22.64 1.66
C GLY A 124 20.54 22.32 0.21
N GLY A 125 20.34 21.06 -0.14
CA GLY A 125 19.80 20.64 -1.44
C GLY A 125 18.28 20.48 -1.42
N GLU A 126 17.63 20.76 -2.53
CA GLU A 126 16.18 20.59 -2.68
C GLU A 126 15.79 19.10 -2.76
N ILE A 127 14.73 18.71 -2.04
CA ILE A 127 14.19 17.36 -2.04
C ILE A 127 13.32 17.16 -3.29
N ARG A 128 13.91 16.56 -4.34
CA ARG A 128 13.23 16.30 -5.63
C ARG A 128 12.40 15.02 -5.66
N SER A 129 12.67 14.08 -4.76
CA SER A 129 11.97 12.81 -4.66
C SER A 129 11.64 12.53 -3.20
N TRP A 130 10.40 12.16 -2.94
CA TRP A 130 9.90 11.82 -1.61
C TRP A 130 9.21 10.45 -1.66
N SER A 131 9.48 9.62 -0.67
CA SER A 131 8.69 8.43 -0.37
C SER A 131 7.76 8.73 0.79
N GLY A 132 6.70 7.93 0.92
CA GLY A 132 5.81 7.98 2.08
C GLY A 132 6.39 7.20 3.25
N ILE A 133 5.52 6.49 3.94
CA ILE A 133 5.89 5.60 5.04
C ILE A 133 5.92 4.17 4.52
N GLU A 134 7.05 3.49 4.71
CA GLU A 134 7.24 2.08 4.38
C GLU A 134 7.29 1.26 5.67
N LEU A 135 6.40 0.28 5.78
CA LEU A 135 6.32 -0.64 6.91
C LEU A 135 6.82 -2.01 6.43
N MET A 136 8.05 -2.37 6.80
CA MET A 136 8.71 -3.59 6.31
C MET A 136 8.82 -4.67 7.39
N ALA A 137 8.26 -5.84 7.12
CA ALA A 137 8.51 -7.08 7.84
C ALA A 137 9.70 -7.84 7.21
N ASN A 138 10.47 -8.53 8.06
CA ASN A 138 11.59 -9.39 7.67
C ASN A 138 12.66 -8.74 6.78
N ASN A 139 12.79 -7.41 6.83
CA ASN A 139 13.73 -6.66 5.98
C ASN A 139 13.57 -6.96 4.48
N ASP A 140 12.35 -7.31 4.04
CA ASP A 140 12.04 -7.66 2.66
C ASP A 140 11.33 -6.51 1.94
N GLU A 141 11.90 -6.06 0.83
CA GLU A 141 11.39 -4.95 0.02
C GLU A 141 10.53 -5.42 -1.15
N ASP A 142 10.66 -6.68 -1.59
CA ASP A 142 9.98 -7.15 -2.81
C ASP A 142 8.46 -7.28 -2.59
N GLY A 143 8.04 -7.57 -1.35
CA GLY A 143 6.65 -7.79 -0.97
C GLY A 143 5.84 -6.52 -0.68
N LEU A 144 6.42 -5.32 -0.80
CA LEU A 144 5.77 -4.07 -0.38
C LEU A 144 4.54 -3.73 -1.25
N GLN A 145 3.36 -3.77 -0.63
CA GLN A 145 2.08 -3.42 -1.23
C GLN A 145 1.56 -2.07 -0.71
N PRO A 146 0.87 -1.27 -1.54
CA PRO A 146 0.33 0.00 -1.10
C PRO A 146 -0.86 -0.20 -0.14
N ILE A 147 -0.89 0.56 0.97
CA ILE A 147 -1.94 0.44 1.99
C ILE A 147 -3.29 0.93 1.43
N PRO A 148 -4.40 0.18 1.55
CA PRO A 148 -5.72 0.63 1.14
C PRO A 148 -6.17 1.90 1.89
N ARG A 149 -6.73 2.86 1.16
CA ARG A 149 -7.39 4.05 1.69
C ARG A 149 -8.83 3.69 2.05
N GLY A 150 -9.13 3.60 3.35
CA GLY A 150 -10.41 3.13 3.89
C GLY A 150 -11.65 3.75 3.22
N ASP A 151 -11.70 5.07 3.11
CA ASP A 151 -12.85 5.77 2.52
C ASP A 151 -13.02 5.46 1.02
N ASN A 152 -11.91 5.42 0.27
CA ASN A 152 -11.94 5.09 -1.16
C ASN A 152 -12.32 3.63 -1.39
N LEU A 153 -11.82 2.72 -0.56
CA LEU A 153 -12.19 1.30 -0.60
C LEU A 153 -13.68 1.13 -0.31
N ALA A 154 -14.20 1.74 0.77
CA ALA A 154 -15.61 1.67 1.13
C ALA A 154 -16.51 2.25 0.04
N LEU A 155 -16.13 3.39 -0.54
CA LEU A 155 -16.84 3.99 -1.68
C LEU A 155 -16.82 3.06 -2.91
N GLY A 156 -15.67 2.42 -3.17
CA GLY A 156 -15.51 1.47 -4.26
C GLY A 156 -16.43 0.25 -4.10
N LEU A 157 -16.39 -0.40 -2.93
CA LEU A 157 -17.24 -1.54 -2.60
C LEU A 157 -18.74 -1.18 -2.67
N ARG A 158 -19.12 0.00 -2.18
CA ARG A 158 -20.51 0.48 -2.29
C ARG A 158 -20.95 0.65 -3.75
N LYS A 159 -20.11 1.25 -4.59
CA LYS A 159 -20.41 1.39 -6.03
C LYS A 159 -20.52 0.05 -6.73
N LEU A 160 -19.67 -0.91 -6.36
CA LEU A 160 -19.75 -2.27 -6.89
C LEU A 160 -21.07 -2.94 -6.48
N SER A 161 -21.45 -2.85 -5.20
CA SER A 161 -22.73 -3.36 -4.69
C SER A 161 -23.94 -2.78 -5.45
N VAL A 162 -23.94 -1.47 -5.69
CA VAL A 162 -25.00 -0.80 -6.47
C VAL A 162 -25.04 -1.29 -7.93
N ASN A 163 -23.89 -1.55 -8.54
CA ASN A 163 -23.85 -2.11 -9.90
C ASN A 163 -24.40 -3.54 -9.95
N VAL A 164 -24.10 -4.37 -8.95
CA VAL A 164 -24.65 -5.72 -8.81
C VAL A 164 -26.17 -5.68 -8.60
N GLU A 165 -26.65 -4.78 -7.73
CA GLU A 165 -28.09 -4.58 -7.52
C GLU A 165 -28.82 -4.14 -8.80
N LYS A 166 -28.23 -3.21 -9.57
CA LYS A 166 -28.78 -2.79 -10.86
C LYS A 166 -28.83 -3.94 -11.86
N LEU A 167 -27.80 -4.79 -11.89
CA LEU A 167 -27.79 -5.97 -12.76
C LEU A 167 -28.92 -6.94 -12.39
N ALA A 168 -29.12 -7.21 -11.10
CA ALA A 168 -30.21 -8.07 -10.62
C ALA A 168 -31.59 -7.50 -11.00
N LYS A 169 -31.78 -6.17 -10.86
CA LYS A 169 -33.02 -5.48 -11.28
C LYS A 169 -33.28 -5.60 -12.78
N ILE A 170 -32.25 -5.45 -13.61
CA ILE A 170 -32.39 -5.62 -15.07
C ILE A 170 -32.79 -7.05 -15.42
N LEU A 171 -32.14 -8.04 -14.80
CA LEU A 171 -32.45 -9.45 -15.03
C LEU A 171 -33.88 -9.77 -14.60
N SER A 172 -34.29 -9.31 -13.41
CA SER A 172 -35.67 -9.47 -12.91
C SER A 172 -36.69 -8.87 -13.87
N GLY A 173 -36.45 -7.64 -14.36
CA GLY A 173 -37.35 -7.00 -15.33
C GLY A 173 -37.39 -7.74 -16.68
N PHE A 174 -36.27 -8.29 -17.13
CA PHE A 174 -36.25 -9.13 -18.34
C PHE A 174 -37.08 -10.41 -18.17
N ILE A 175 -36.94 -11.10 -17.03
CA ILE A 175 -37.73 -12.31 -16.72
C ILE A 175 -39.22 -11.98 -16.71
N GLU A 176 -39.61 -10.85 -16.12
CA GLU A 176 -41.02 -10.39 -16.11
C GLU A 176 -41.56 -10.16 -17.53
N TYR A 177 -40.83 -9.43 -18.39
CA TYR A 177 -41.23 -9.21 -19.78
C TYR A 177 -41.31 -10.51 -20.59
N GLN A 178 -40.41 -11.46 -20.34
CA GLN A 178 -40.44 -12.76 -20.98
C GLN A 178 -41.62 -13.62 -20.47
N GLY A 179 -41.94 -13.53 -19.18
CA GLY A 179 -43.06 -14.24 -18.57
C GLY A 179 -44.40 -13.87 -19.20
N VAL A 180 -44.66 -12.57 -19.37
CA VAL A 180 -45.88 -12.07 -20.04
C VAL A 180 -45.98 -12.57 -21.48
N TYR A 181 -44.88 -12.58 -22.22
CA TYR A 181 -44.88 -13.13 -23.58
C TYR A 181 -45.16 -14.64 -23.58
N ASN A 182 -44.51 -15.40 -22.69
CA ASN A 182 -44.70 -16.84 -22.59
C ASN A 182 -46.14 -17.21 -22.20
N GLU A 183 -46.80 -16.43 -21.35
CA GLU A 183 -48.22 -16.59 -21.00
C GLU A 183 -49.13 -16.42 -22.22
N GLN A 184 -48.92 -15.35 -23.00
CA GLN A 184 -49.65 -15.11 -24.25
C GLN A 184 -49.42 -16.22 -25.28
N VAL A 185 -48.23 -16.84 -25.30
CA VAL A 185 -47.95 -18.01 -26.14
C VAL A 185 -48.58 -19.28 -25.59
N ALA A 186 -48.65 -19.47 -24.26
CA ALA A 186 -49.22 -20.67 -23.66
C ALA A 186 -50.75 -20.75 -23.88
N GLU A 187 -51.44 -19.60 -23.84
CA GLU A 187 -52.89 -19.52 -24.04
C GLU A 187 -53.31 -19.50 -25.52
N HIS A 188 -52.35 -19.47 -26.45
CA HIS A 188 -52.68 -19.35 -27.87
C HIS A 188 -53.11 -20.68 -28.49
N THR A 189 -54.12 -20.59 -29.35
CA THR A 189 -54.63 -21.72 -30.12
C THR A 189 -54.92 -21.30 -31.55
N HIS A 190 -54.52 -22.12 -32.52
CA HIS A 190 -54.90 -21.96 -33.92
C HIS A 190 -56.04 -22.93 -34.26
N ILE A 191 -57.23 -22.42 -34.56
CA ILE A 191 -58.34 -23.24 -35.05
C ILE A 191 -58.35 -23.16 -36.57
N ALA A 192 -57.85 -24.19 -37.25
CA ALA A 192 -57.84 -24.24 -38.72
C ALA A 192 -59.15 -24.88 -39.26
N PRO A 193 -59.91 -24.19 -40.14
CA PRO A 193 -61.17 -24.72 -40.64
C PRO A 193 -61.04 -25.79 -41.76
N PHE A 194 -59.85 -26.06 -42.32
CA PHE A 194 -59.71 -27.02 -43.43
C PHE A 194 -58.28 -27.62 -43.58
N PHE A 195 -58.15 -28.95 -43.49
CA PHE A 195 -57.00 -29.77 -43.93
C PHE A 195 -55.58 -29.35 -43.46
N ALA A 196 -55.38 -29.00 -42.19
CA ALA A 196 -54.05 -28.85 -41.57
C ALA A 196 -53.06 -27.92 -42.30
N LYS A 197 -53.57 -26.94 -43.07
CA LYS A 197 -52.73 -25.92 -43.71
C LYS A 197 -52.28 -24.87 -42.69
N PRO A 198 -51.07 -24.28 -42.83
CA PRO A 198 -50.62 -23.19 -41.96
C PRO A 198 -51.66 -22.06 -41.97
N THR A 199 -52.13 -21.66 -40.80
CA THR A 199 -53.01 -20.48 -40.63
C THR A 199 -52.17 -19.25 -40.30
N LEU A 200 -52.75 -18.05 -40.49
CA LEU A 200 -52.07 -16.81 -40.17
C LEU A 200 -51.73 -16.76 -38.67
N PRO A 201 -50.59 -16.15 -38.28
CA PRO A 201 -50.24 -15.99 -36.87
C PRO A 201 -51.28 -15.14 -36.13
N ASP A 202 -51.53 -15.47 -34.86
CA ASP A 202 -52.50 -14.74 -34.06
C ASP A 202 -52.06 -13.27 -33.84
N PRO A 203 -52.94 -12.28 -34.12
CA PRO A 203 -52.61 -10.86 -33.97
C PRO A 203 -52.21 -10.45 -32.55
N ASN A 204 -52.69 -11.13 -31.52
CA ASN A 204 -52.36 -10.83 -30.13
C ASN A 204 -50.95 -11.33 -29.78
N ILE A 205 -50.55 -12.53 -30.24
CA ILE A 205 -49.17 -13.00 -30.11
C ILE A 205 -48.19 -12.06 -30.82
N ILE A 206 -48.50 -11.62 -32.05
CA ILE A 206 -47.62 -10.70 -32.79
C ILE A 206 -47.40 -9.42 -31.98
N LYS A 207 -48.46 -8.86 -31.41
CA LYS A 207 -48.38 -7.66 -30.55
C LYS A 207 -47.58 -7.93 -29.29
N ALA A 208 -47.83 -9.04 -28.59
CA ALA A 208 -47.10 -9.41 -27.39
C ALA A 208 -45.60 -9.63 -27.65
N GLY A 209 -45.25 -10.29 -28.76
CA GLY A 209 -43.86 -10.50 -29.18
C GLY A 209 -43.16 -9.18 -29.54
N LEU A 210 -43.85 -8.30 -30.27
CA LEU A 210 -43.32 -6.97 -30.58
C LEU A 210 -43.11 -6.13 -29.31
N GLN A 211 -44.05 -6.21 -28.36
CA GLN A 211 -43.96 -5.51 -27.08
C GLN A 211 -42.83 -6.06 -26.21
N GLN A 212 -42.67 -7.39 -26.13
CA GLN A 212 -41.56 -8.04 -25.45
C GLN A 212 -40.22 -7.61 -26.07
N SER A 213 -40.10 -7.66 -27.40
CA SER A 213 -38.86 -7.32 -28.09
C SER A 213 -38.49 -5.86 -27.86
N THR A 214 -39.49 -4.97 -27.93
CA THR A 214 -39.32 -3.54 -27.64
C THR A 214 -38.88 -3.31 -26.19
N ASN A 215 -39.50 -3.98 -25.21
CA ASN A 215 -39.15 -3.85 -23.79
C ASN A 215 -37.76 -4.44 -23.49
N ALA A 216 -37.44 -5.63 -24.01
CA ALA A 216 -36.15 -6.28 -23.83
C ALA A 216 -35.01 -5.41 -24.39
N PHE A 217 -35.20 -4.85 -25.59
CA PHE A 217 -34.22 -3.94 -26.18
C PHE A 217 -34.10 -2.62 -25.40
N SER A 218 -35.22 -1.89 -25.27
CA SER A 218 -35.21 -0.52 -24.75
C SER A 218 -34.90 -0.43 -23.26
N LYS A 219 -35.32 -1.43 -22.46
CA LYS A 219 -35.15 -1.41 -20.99
C LYS A 219 -34.01 -2.30 -20.54
N SER A 220 -33.87 -3.51 -21.04
CA SER A 220 -32.82 -4.43 -20.56
C SER A 220 -31.48 -4.18 -21.26
N GLN A 221 -31.45 -4.21 -22.59
CA GLN A 221 -30.20 -4.09 -23.34
C GLN A 221 -29.55 -2.70 -23.17
N MET A 222 -30.34 -1.62 -23.27
CA MET A 222 -29.83 -0.26 -23.02
C MET A 222 -29.32 -0.06 -21.58
N SER A 223 -29.96 -0.69 -20.59
CA SER A 223 -29.51 -0.60 -19.19
C SER A 223 -28.24 -1.40 -18.95
N ILE A 224 -28.06 -2.55 -19.62
CA ILE A 224 -26.80 -3.32 -19.58
C ILE A 224 -25.66 -2.48 -20.15
N LEU A 225 -25.86 -1.82 -21.28
CA LEU A 225 -24.84 -0.93 -21.87
C LEU A 225 -24.42 0.17 -20.89
N LYS A 226 -25.38 0.77 -20.16
CA LYS A 226 -25.09 1.75 -19.09
C LYS A 226 -24.30 1.14 -17.92
N ILE A 227 -24.56 -0.11 -17.54
CA ILE A 227 -23.77 -0.77 -16.49
C ILE A 227 -22.34 -1.02 -16.96
N LEU A 228 -22.15 -1.46 -18.21
CA LEU A 228 -20.82 -1.71 -18.76
C LEU A 228 -19.96 -0.45 -18.79
N THR A 229 -20.54 0.69 -19.20
CA THR A 229 -19.83 1.99 -19.15
C THR A 229 -19.51 2.39 -17.71
N ASN A 230 -20.45 2.20 -16.78
CA ASN A 230 -20.21 2.46 -15.35
C ASN A 230 -19.11 1.58 -14.75
N LEU A 231 -19.02 0.31 -15.15
CA LEU A 231 -17.96 -0.60 -14.72
C LEU A 231 -16.60 -0.21 -15.30
N ALA A 232 -16.54 0.25 -16.54
CA ALA A 232 -15.32 0.79 -17.13
C ALA A 232 -14.84 2.03 -16.37
N CYS A 233 -15.74 2.97 -16.08
CA CYS A 233 -15.43 4.14 -15.25
C CYS A 233 -15.05 3.75 -13.82
N PHE A 234 -15.68 2.72 -13.24
CA PHE A 234 -15.31 2.20 -11.93
C PHE A 234 -13.86 1.70 -11.91
N ARG A 235 -13.49 0.85 -12.89
CA ARG A 235 -12.12 0.32 -13.02
C ARG A 235 -11.11 1.46 -13.13
N HIS A 236 -11.36 2.42 -14.02
CA HIS A 236 -10.45 3.55 -14.19
C HIS A 236 -10.31 4.41 -12.93
N ASN A 237 -11.41 4.69 -12.24
CA ASN A 237 -11.37 5.59 -11.09
C ASN A 237 -10.81 4.97 -9.81
N PHE A 238 -11.03 3.67 -9.59
CA PHE A 238 -10.71 3.00 -8.32
C PHE A 238 -9.53 2.03 -8.40
N LEU A 239 -9.27 1.42 -9.57
CA LEU A 239 -8.25 0.38 -9.72
C LEU A 239 -6.98 0.86 -10.44
N VAL A 240 -7.03 2.02 -11.12
CA VAL A 240 -5.88 2.61 -11.80
C VAL A 240 -5.30 3.72 -10.94
N GLU A 241 -3.97 3.77 -10.80
CA GLU A 241 -3.28 4.74 -9.95
C GLU A 241 -3.55 6.20 -10.32
N SER A 242 -3.75 6.49 -11.61
CA SER A 242 -4.11 7.82 -12.12
C SER A 242 -5.54 8.25 -11.73
N GLY A 243 -6.38 7.30 -11.34
CA GLY A 243 -7.75 7.54 -10.91
C GLY A 243 -7.83 8.46 -9.70
N LYS A 244 -8.80 9.38 -9.71
CA LYS A 244 -9.01 10.33 -8.61
C LYS A 244 -9.37 9.64 -7.28
N SER A 245 -10.05 8.51 -7.34
CA SER A 245 -10.52 7.74 -6.18
C SER A 245 -9.78 6.40 -6.05
N TYR A 246 -8.52 6.35 -6.50
CA TYR A 246 -7.71 5.14 -6.41
C TYR A 246 -7.73 4.55 -5.00
N ILE A 247 -7.94 3.24 -4.92
CA ILE A 247 -8.21 2.55 -3.65
C ILE A 247 -6.97 2.51 -2.76
N ASN A 248 -5.76 2.47 -3.31
CA ASN A 248 -4.56 2.33 -2.51
C ASN A 248 -3.82 3.66 -2.30
N SER A 249 -2.98 3.73 -1.28
CA SER A 249 -2.08 4.85 -1.05
C SER A 249 -0.97 4.87 -2.09
N ARG A 250 -0.71 6.03 -2.70
CA ARG A 250 0.40 6.20 -3.64
C ARG A 250 1.77 6.22 -2.98
N TYR A 251 1.82 6.53 -1.68
CA TYR A 251 3.06 6.81 -0.96
C TYR A 251 3.34 5.81 0.16
N ASN A 252 2.31 5.27 0.82
CA ASN A 252 2.50 4.41 1.99
C ASN A 252 2.36 2.94 1.60
N LYS A 253 3.32 2.11 2.02
CA LYS A 253 3.41 0.69 1.67
C LYS A 253 3.64 -0.18 2.91
N VAL A 254 3.20 -1.44 2.83
CA VAL A 254 3.35 -2.47 3.85
C VAL A 254 3.47 -3.86 3.21
N ASN A 255 4.16 -4.79 3.84
CA ASN A 255 4.17 -6.22 3.49
C ASN A 255 3.74 -7.11 4.67
#